data_AF-W1XWK7-F1
#
_entry.id   AF-W1XWK7-F1
#
_cell.length_a   1.000
_cell.length_b   1.000
_cell.length_c   1.000
_cell.angle_alpha   90.00
_cell.angle_beta   90.00
_cell.angle_gamma   90.00
#
_symmetry.space_group_name_H-M   'P 1'
#
loop_
_entity.id
_entity.type
_entity.pdbx_description
1 polymer ?
#
loop_
_entity_poly.entity_id
_entity_poly.type
_entity_poly.pdbx_seq_one_letter_code
_entity_poly.pdbx_strand_id
1 'polypeptide(L)'
;NLERAMSGNGRFGGHFVLGHVDHLGTISKINESANSMIIQIKASKSILNQMVKQGSITVDGTSLTIFDLHSDAFDIHLIPETRRSTILSSKKVGDNVHLESDVLFKYVENILNHNQSSLTEEKL
;
A
#
# COMPACT_ATOMS: atom_id res chain seq x y z
N ASN A 1 -3.64 -13.61 -5.02
CA ASN A 1 -4.01 -12.99 -6.30
C ASN A 1 -2.97 -13.37 -7.35
N LEU A 2 -3.32 -13.30 -8.63
CA LEU A 2 -2.38 -13.49 -9.74
C LEU A 2 -2.59 -12.36 -10.74
N GLU A 3 -1.53 -11.66 -11.09
CA GLU A 3 -1.50 -10.64 -12.14
C GLU A 3 -0.28 -10.90 -13.02
N ARG A 4 -0.45 -10.82 -14.35
CA ARG A 4 0.67 -10.96 -15.29
C ARG A 4 1.43 -9.64 -15.37
N ALA A 5 2.73 -9.71 -15.62
CA ALA A 5 3.50 -8.52 -15.97
C ALA A 5 2.82 -7.77 -17.13
N MET A 6 2.62 -6.47 -16.94
CA MET A 6 1.96 -5.62 -17.92
C MET A 6 2.91 -5.34 -19.08
N SER A 7 2.39 -5.32 -20.31
CA SER A 7 3.13 -4.77 -21.45
C SER A 7 3.35 -3.27 -21.24
N GLY A 8 4.51 -2.74 -21.64
CA GLY A 8 4.82 -1.31 -21.49
C GLY A 8 3.84 -0.38 -22.21
N ASN A 9 3.11 -0.89 -23.21
CA ASN A 9 2.09 -0.16 -23.96
C ASN A 9 0.67 -0.52 -23.51
N GLY A 10 0.53 -1.21 -22.38
CA GLY A 10 -0.74 -1.63 -21.80
C GLY A 10 -1.51 -0.48 -21.14
N ARG A 11 -2.75 -0.76 -20.75
CA ARG A 11 -3.55 0.19 -19.95
C ARG A 11 -3.17 0.07 -18.47
N PHE A 12 -2.59 1.12 -17.92
CA PHE A 12 -2.31 1.24 -16.49
C PHE A 12 -3.62 1.53 -15.72
N GLY A 13 -4.14 0.52 -15.02
CA GLY A 13 -5.42 0.58 -14.29
C GLY A 13 -5.31 0.86 -12.80
N GLY A 14 -4.12 1.28 -12.33
CA GLY A 14 -3.80 1.50 -10.92
C GLY A 14 -2.53 2.33 -10.79
N HIS A 15 -1.65 1.99 -9.86
CA HIS A 15 -0.30 2.56 -9.75
C HIS A 15 0.78 1.59 -10.25
N PHE A 16 2.05 2.01 -10.22
CA PHE A 16 3.17 1.14 -10.56
C PHE A 16 3.42 0.14 -9.43
N VAL A 17 3.27 -1.15 -9.76
CA VAL A 17 3.52 -2.28 -8.86
C VAL A 17 4.65 -3.11 -9.45
N LEU A 18 5.70 -3.33 -8.67
CA LEU A 18 6.87 -4.10 -9.05
C LEU A 18 6.75 -5.58 -8.65
N GLY A 19 5.89 -5.90 -7.69
CA GLY A 19 5.77 -7.24 -7.11
C GLY A 19 6.86 -7.51 -6.06
N HIS A 20 7.43 -6.45 -5.48
CA HIS A 20 8.45 -6.53 -4.44
C HIS A 20 7.82 -6.24 -3.08
N VAL A 21 7.50 -7.31 -2.35
CA VAL A 21 6.91 -7.18 -1.01
C VAL A 21 7.92 -6.54 -0.06
N ASP A 22 7.52 -5.44 0.56
CA ASP A 22 8.34 -4.72 1.54
C ASP A 22 8.10 -5.22 2.96
N HIS A 23 6.83 -5.48 3.30
CA HIS A 23 6.43 -5.84 4.66
C HIS A 23 5.26 -6.83 4.69
N LEU A 24 5.09 -7.49 5.83
CA LEU A 24 3.86 -8.18 6.19
C LEU A 24 3.01 -7.26 7.07
N GLY A 25 1.73 -7.13 6.72
CA GLY A 25 0.70 -6.55 7.58
C GLY A 25 -0.24 -7.63 8.11
N THR A 26 -1.02 -7.28 9.13
CA THR A 26 -2.04 -8.17 9.71
C THR A 26 -3.39 -7.48 9.73
N ILE A 27 -4.42 -8.16 9.22
CA ILE A 27 -5.79 -7.63 9.26
C ILE A 27 -6.25 -7.61 10.71
N SER A 28 -6.58 -6.42 11.21
CA SER A 28 -6.98 -6.23 12.62
C SER A 28 -8.47 -5.96 12.78
N LYS A 29 -9.13 -5.41 11.74
CA LYS A 29 -10.57 -5.15 11.74
C LYS A 29 -11.13 -5.24 10.33
N ILE A 30 -12.36 -5.74 10.21
CA ILE A 30 -13.13 -5.73 8.98
C ILE A 30 -14.51 -5.15 9.32
N ASN A 31 -14.89 -4.05 8.66
CA ASN A 31 -16.24 -3.49 8.73
C ASN A 31 -16.92 -3.71 7.39
N GLU A 32 -17.90 -4.59 7.36
CA GLU A 32 -18.65 -4.91 6.14
C GLU A 32 -20.05 -4.31 6.15
N SER A 33 -20.46 -3.80 5.00
CA SER A 33 -21.78 -3.32 4.67
C SER A 33 -22.17 -3.81 3.27
N ALA A 34 -23.45 -3.68 2.90
CA ALA A 34 -23.99 -4.19 1.64
C ALA A 34 -23.16 -3.79 0.40
N ASN A 35 -22.63 -2.56 0.37
CA ASN A 35 -21.92 -2.02 -0.79
C ASN A 35 -20.44 -1.72 -0.52
N SER A 36 -19.96 -1.92 0.71
CA SER A 36 -18.65 -1.39 1.16
C SER A 36 -18.01 -2.31 2.22
N MET A 37 -16.71 -2.61 2.07
CA MET A 37 -15.94 -3.40 3.04
C MET A 37 -14.67 -2.62 3.31
N ILE A 38 -14.51 -2.19 4.56
CA ILE A 38 -13.34 -1.47 5.03
C ILE A 38 -12.50 -2.45 5.82
N ILE A 39 -11.25 -2.65 5.39
CA ILE A 39 -10.30 -3.52 6.06
C ILE A 39 -9.22 -2.64 6.69
N GLN A 40 -9.04 -2.80 8.00
CA GLN A 40 -7.95 -2.18 8.74
C GLN A 40 -6.79 -3.15 8.86
N ILE A 41 -5.61 -2.71 8.44
CA ILE A 41 -4.38 -3.52 8.41
C ILE A 41 -3.36 -2.87 9.35
N LYS A 42 -2.93 -3.62 10.36
CA LYS A 42 -1.79 -3.24 11.20
C LYS A 42 -0.50 -3.44 10.45
N ALA A 43 0.40 -2.49 10.59
CA ALA A 43 1.70 -2.51 9.92
C ALA A 43 2.77 -1.82 10.77
N SER A 44 4.04 -2.10 10.46
CA SER A 44 5.17 -1.46 11.15
C SER A 44 5.19 0.06 10.88
N LYS A 45 5.76 0.84 11.80
CA LYS A 45 5.93 2.27 11.60
C LYS A 45 6.80 2.60 10.37
N SER A 46 7.74 1.72 10.03
CA SER A 46 8.62 1.85 8.87
C SER A 46 7.82 2.00 7.58
N ILE A 47 6.88 1.10 7.29
CA ILE A 47 6.07 1.20 6.07
C ILE A 47 4.97 2.25 6.16
N LEU A 48 4.39 2.48 7.35
CA LEU A 48 3.38 3.53 7.53
C LEU A 48 3.92 4.93 7.23
N ASN A 49 5.19 5.20 7.50
CA ASN A 49 5.83 6.47 7.15
C ASN A 49 6.03 6.67 5.64
N GLN A 50 5.85 5.61 4.84
CA GLN A 50 5.92 5.63 3.38
C GLN A 50 4.56 5.91 2.74
N MET A 51 3.50 5.94 3.56
CA MET A 51 2.13 6.06 3.11
C MET A 51 1.63 7.49 3.24
N VAL A 52 0.75 7.87 2.31
CA VAL A 52 0.02 9.14 2.36
C VAL A 52 -1.47 8.82 2.27
N LYS A 53 -2.30 9.53 3.04
CA LYS A 53 -3.76 9.40 2.94
C LYS A 53 -4.20 9.73 1.51
N GLN A 54 -5.09 8.92 0.94
CA GLN A 54 -5.47 8.95 -0.49
C GLN A 54 -4.36 8.55 -1.48
N GLY A 55 -3.18 8.18 -1.00
CA GLY A 55 -2.11 7.58 -1.79
C GLY A 55 -2.42 6.13 -2.17
N SER A 56 -1.51 5.55 -2.95
CA SER A 56 -1.59 4.16 -3.39
C SER A 56 -0.81 3.22 -2.47
N ILE A 57 -1.32 2.00 -2.34
CA ILE A 57 -0.67 0.89 -1.66
C ILE A 57 -1.00 -0.42 -2.38
N THR A 58 -0.06 -1.34 -2.44
CA THR A 58 -0.33 -2.70 -2.93
C THR A 58 -0.53 -3.65 -1.75
N VAL A 59 -1.66 -4.36 -1.74
CA VAL A 59 -2.01 -5.37 -0.72
C VAL A 59 -2.28 -6.71 -1.40
N ASP A 60 -1.47 -7.72 -1.09
CA ASP A 60 -1.50 -9.04 -1.75
C ASP A 60 -1.55 -8.93 -3.28
N GLY A 61 -0.77 -8.00 -3.86
CA GLY A 61 -0.70 -7.75 -5.30
C GLY A 61 -1.92 -7.02 -5.88
N THR A 62 -2.79 -6.43 -5.05
CA THR A 62 -3.89 -5.58 -5.52
C THR A 62 -3.56 -4.12 -5.25
N SER A 63 -3.58 -3.29 -6.29
CA SER A 63 -3.47 -1.83 -6.17
C SER A 63 -4.72 -1.24 -5.51
N LEU A 64 -4.54 -0.56 -4.38
CA LEU A 64 -5.63 0.02 -3.58
C LEU A 64 -5.30 1.45 -3.15
N THR A 65 -6.34 2.19 -2.78
CA THR A 65 -6.21 3.52 -2.19
C THR A 65 -6.22 3.42 -0.67
N ILE A 66 -5.28 4.12 -0.02
CA ILE A 66 -5.26 4.29 1.43
C ILE A 66 -6.41 5.23 1.81
N PHE A 67 -7.44 4.69 2.45
CA PHE A 67 -8.63 5.45 2.85
C PHE A 67 -8.35 6.29 4.09
N ASP A 68 -7.71 5.70 5.10
CA ASP A 68 -7.27 6.40 6.30
C ASP A 68 -5.96 5.86 6.85
N LEU A 69 -5.27 6.69 7.64
CA LEU A 69 -4.01 6.37 8.30
C LEU A 69 -4.13 6.54 9.81
N HIS A 70 -3.60 5.56 10.53
CA HIS A 70 -3.56 5.53 12.00
C HIS A 70 -2.11 5.44 12.47
N SER A 71 -1.90 5.41 13.78
CA SER A 71 -0.55 5.34 14.36
C SER A 71 0.16 4.01 14.10
N ASP A 72 -0.58 2.89 14.13
CA ASP A 72 -0.10 1.51 13.95
C ASP A 72 -0.85 0.72 12.85
N ALA A 73 -1.70 1.39 12.07
CA ALA A 73 -2.54 0.76 11.07
C ALA A 73 -2.92 1.71 9.92
N PHE A 74 -3.52 1.17 8.87
CA PHE A 74 -4.17 1.92 7.80
C PHE A 74 -5.43 1.20 7.34
N ASP A 75 -6.34 1.95 6.72
CA ASP A 75 -7.60 1.43 6.22
C ASP A 75 -7.62 1.42 4.69
N ILE A 76 -8.12 0.32 4.11
CA ILE A 76 -8.41 0.21 2.67
C ILE A 76 -9.91 0.02 2.47
N HIS A 77 -10.42 0.54 1.35
CA HIS A 77 -11.81 0.36 0.95
C HIS A 77 -11.92 -0.58 -0.24
N LEU A 78 -12.69 -1.66 -0.08
CA LEU A 78 -12.98 -2.61 -1.14
C LEU A 78 -14.39 -2.41 -1.69
N ILE A 79 -14.46 -1.89 -2.92
CA ILE A 79 -15.69 -1.83 -3.71
C ILE A 79 -16.12 -3.24 -4.15
N PRO A 80 -17.40 -3.44 -4.52
CA PRO A 80 -17.93 -4.77 -4.85
C PRO A 80 -17.20 -5.51 -5.98
N GLU A 81 -16.67 -4.79 -6.97
CA GLU A 81 -15.89 -5.40 -8.05
C GLU A 81 -14.57 -5.98 -7.52
N THR A 82 -13.80 -5.20 -6.76
CA THR A 82 -12.53 -5.63 -6.15
C THR A 82 -12.72 -6.83 -5.22
N ARG A 83 -13.84 -6.89 -4.49
CA ARG A 83 -14.16 -8.07 -3.64
C ARG A 83 -14.34 -9.35 -4.44
N ARG A 84 -15.00 -9.27 -5.60
CA ARG A 84 -15.24 -10.44 -6.45
C ARG A 84 -13.98 -10.90 -7.17
N SER A 85 -13.08 -9.97 -7.48
CA SER A 85 -11.90 -10.23 -8.31
C SER A 85 -10.62 -10.52 -7.51
N THR A 86 -10.64 -10.44 -6.18
CA THR A 86 -9.44 -10.61 -5.33
C THR A 86 -9.69 -11.55 -4.16
N ILE A 87 -8.60 -12.14 -3.62
CA ILE A 87 -8.65 -12.98 -2.42
C ILE A 87 -8.93 -12.19 -1.14
N LEU A 88 -8.92 -10.85 -1.20
CA LEU A 88 -9.06 -10.02 0.01
C LEU A 88 -10.45 -10.15 0.65
N SER A 89 -11.46 -10.57 -0.13
CA SER A 89 -12.81 -10.85 0.38
C SER A 89 -12.92 -12.12 1.23
N SER A 90 -12.02 -13.09 1.05
CA SER A 90 -12.01 -14.33 1.83
C SER A 90 -11.10 -14.29 3.05
N LYS A 91 -10.30 -13.22 3.19
CA LYS A 91 -9.42 -12.98 4.33
C LYS A 91 -10.23 -12.62 5.58
N LYS A 92 -9.67 -12.93 6.74
CA LYS A 92 -10.29 -12.72 8.05
C LYS A 92 -9.38 -11.89 8.95
N VAL A 93 -9.95 -11.39 10.05
CA VAL A 93 -9.16 -10.78 11.12
C VAL A 93 -8.14 -11.79 11.63
N GLY A 94 -6.88 -11.37 11.75
CA GLY A 94 -5.73 -12.19 12.09
C GLY A 94 -4.92 -12.68 10.89
N ASP A 95 -5.47 -12.63 9.67
CA ASP A 95 -4.73 -13.05 8.48
C ASP A 95 -3.63 -12.04 8.12
N ASN A 96 -2.51 -12.57 7.62
CA ASN A 96 -1.43 -11.76 7.08
C ASN A 96 -1.71 -11.36 5.62
N VAL A 97 -1.17 -10.21 5.25
CA VAL A 97 -1.18 -9.67 3.89
C VAL A 97 0.20 -9.14 3.53
N HIS A 98 0.60 -9.31 2.28
CA HIS A 98 1.82 -8.71 1.75
C HIS A 98 1.58 -7.24 1.41
N LEU A 99 2.49 -6.37 1.83
CA LEU A 99 2.44 -4.94 1.59
C LEU A 99 3.62 -4.52 0.72
N GLU A 100 3.33 -3.79 -0.34
CA GLU A 100 4.31 -3.13 -1.21
C GLU A 100 3.94 -1.64 -1.29
N SER A 101 4.89 -0.77 -0.92
CA SER A 101 4.70 0.68 -0.96
C SER A 101 4.79 1.19 -2.41
N ASP A 102 4.21 2.36 -2.65
CA ASP A 102 4.39 3.03 -3.95
C ASP A 102 5.89 3.29 -4.21
N VAL A 103 6.37 2.89 -5.39
CA VAL A 103 7.76 3.08 -5.80
C VAL A 103 8.14 4.57 -5.87
N LEU A 104 7.17 5.45 -6.12
CA LEU A 104 7.40 6.89 -6.13
C LEU A 104 7.92 7.40 -4.78
N PHE A 105 7.42 6.85 -3.67
CA PHE A 105 7.94 7.20 -2.34
C PHE A 105 9.42 6.84 -2.21
N LYS A 106 9.82 5.63 -2.63
CA LYS A 106 11.22 5.16 -2.52
C LYS A 106 12.18 6.06 -3.30
N TYR A 107 11.79 6.51 -4.49
CA TYR A 107 12.61 7.47 -5.26
C TYR A 107 12.70 8.84 -4.58
N VAL A 108 11.58 9.37 -4.09
CA VAL A 108 11.56 10.65 -3.37
C VAL A 108 12.41 10.58 -2.10
N GLU A 109 12.25 9.54 -1.30
CA GLU A 109 13.05 9.30 -0.09
C GLU A 109 14.54 9.23 -0.41
N ASN A 110 14.92 8.47 -1.45
CA ASN A 110 16.31 8.38 -1.88
C ASN A 110 16.89 9.76 -2.27
N ILE A 111 16.15 10.57 -3.04
CA ILE A 111 16.58 11.92 -3.44
C ILE A 111 16.76 12.83 -2.22
N LEU A 112 15.81 12.82 -1.29
CA LEU A 112 15.87 13.65 -0.09
C LEU A 112 17.06 13.28 0.81
N ASN A 113 17.34 11.99 0.97
CA ASN A 113 18.48 11.51 1.76
C ASN A 113 19.82 11.90 1.12
N HIS A 114 19.92 11.90 -0.21
CA HIS A 114 21.13 12.39 -0.89
C HIS A 114 21.32 13.90 -0.74
N ASN A 115 20.24 14.69 -0.77
CA ASN A 115 20.35 16.14 -0.59
C ASN A 115 20.77 16.55 0.83
N GLN A 116 20.31 15.83 1.86
CA GLN A 116 20.75 16.09 3.24
C GLN A 116 22.24 15.85 3.44
N SER A 117 22.84 14.89 2.71
CA SER A 117 24.29 14.65 2.77
C SER A 117 25.16 15.79 2.19
N SER A 118 24.55 16.75 1.47
CA SER A 118 25.27 17.87 0.84
C SER A 118 25.30 19.17 1.64
N LEU A 119 24.56 19.23 2.75
CA LEU A 119 24.49 20.37 3.68
C LEU A 119 25.35 20.08 4.91
N THR A 120 26.66 20.33 4.81
CA THR A 120 27.55 20.43 5.97
C THR A 120 27.53 21.84 6.55
N GLU A 121 27.65 21.97 7.87
CA GLU A 121 27.70 23.26 8.59
C GLU A 121 28.77 24.21 8.04
N GLU A 122 29.80 23.69 7.36
CA GLU A 122 30.85 24.48 6.68
C GLU A 122 30.35 25.33 5.49
N LYS A 123 29.12 25.12 5.01
CA LYS A 123 28.52 25.89 3.89
C LYS A 123 27.49 26.93 4.33
N LEU A 124 27.34 27.18 5.63
CA LEU A 124 26.60 28.29 6.23
C LEU A 124 27.57 29.37 6.74
#